data_AF-A0A0F0GE12-F1
#
_entry.id   AF-A0A0F0GE12-F1
#
_cell.length_a   1.000
_cell.length_b   1.000
_cell.length_c   1.000
_cell.angle_alpha   90.00
_cell.angle_beta   90.00
_cell.angle_gamma   90.00
#
_symmetry.space_group_name_H-M   'P 1'
#
loop_
_entity.id
_entity.type
_entity.pdbx_description
1 polymer ?
#
loop_
_entity_poly.entity_id
_entity_poly.type
_entity_poly.pdbx_seq_one_letter_code
_entity_poly.pdbx_strand_id
1 'polypeptide(L)'
;MFENNVTRRGFVTGAAAVAGLAGLSTIAPGLAGAAPQTHDQHTEAEMATEAGALAMMTFQKIDGTPVYYWRSNRGNTTARNWQCTDAFYNALVAWIRDLRSLSSSYGSISYIVSAGFYVNKPGQHGAGTAMDLDHVRWSGGNTISPLDQAHASTNAAIRKRYLATEAVCRRRFRYVLDGWYNADHHDHIHSDFGGMPVRVLKDSESDTKFVQAVCNNFRGSGLVIDGIWGTNTQNAFNGLKSALGVTGDPHTSSSVWQSMCSKIATKGFANQNI
;
A
#
# COMPACT_ATOMS: atom_id res chain seq x y z
N MET A 1 -18.77 -1.89 -84.04
CA MET A 1 -19.94 -1.72 -84.92
C MET A 1 -21.00 -2.69 -84.43
N PHE A 2 -21.87 -2.21 -83.52
CA PHE A 2 -23.30 -1.88 -83.75
C PHE A 2 -24.15 -3.16 -83.63
N GLU A 3 -25.27 -3.30 -82.92
CA GLU A 3 -26.20 -2.46 -82.13
C GLU A 3 -27.09 -3.49 -81.39
N ASN A 4 -27.23 -3.48 -80.07
CA ASN A 4 -28.31 -2.84 -79.31
C ASN A 4 -29.72 -2.84 -79.96
N ASN A 5 -30.66 -3.58 -79.34
CA ASN A 5 -31.82 -3.04 -78.59
C ASN A 5 -33.10 -3.91 -78.73
N VAL A 6 -33.59 -4.48 -77.62
CA VAL A 6 -34.69 -4.01 -76.74
C VAL A 6 -36.09 -4.27 -77.32
N THR A 7 -36.97 -4.97 -76.57
CA THR A 7 -38.22 -4.39 -76.03
C THR A 7 -39.10 -5.39 -75.22
N ARG A 8 -39.50 -4.93 -74.01
CA ARG A 8 -40.85 -4.93 -73.37
C ARG A 8 -41.54 -6.27 -73.04
N ARG A 9 -42.37 -6.48 -72.01
CA ARG A 9 -43.04 -5.79 -70.86
C ARG A 9 -43.76 -6.93 -70.08
N GLY A 10 -44.16 -6.90 -68.80
CA GLY A 10 -44.41 -5.84 -67.79
C GLY A 10 -44.10 -6.33 -66.35
N PHE A 11 -43.99 -5.49 -65.29
CA PHE A 11 -44.95 -4.54 -64.67
C PHE A 11 -46.23 -5.27 -64.17
N VAL A 12 -46.69 -5.28 -62.91
CA VAL A 12 -46.50 -4.50 -61.63
C VAL A 12 -47.05 -5.43 -60.50
N THR A 13 -46.55 -5.50 -59.25
CA THR A 13 -46.76 -4.62 -58.07
C THR A 13 -46.06 -5.30 -56.88
N GLY A 14 -45.40 -4.64 -55.93
CA GLY A 14 -45.17 -3.23 -55.67
C GLY A 14 -44.09 -3.07 -54.58
N ALA A 15 -43.42 -1.91 -54.65
CA ALA A 15 -42.49 -1.32 -53.69
C ALA A 15 -43.10 -1.22 -52.26
N ALA A 16 -42.39 -0.97 -51.17
CA ALA A 16 -41.11 -0.27 -50.90
C ALA A 16 -40.70 -0.66 -49.44
N ALA A 17 -39.51 -0.47 -48.87
CA ALA A 17 -38.21 0.11 -49.21
C ALA A 17 -37.22 -0.56 -48.21
N VAL A 18 -36.10 -1.15 -48.61
CA VAL A 18 -34.77 -0.53 -48.86
C VAL A 18 -34.25 0.33 -47.72
N ALA A 19 -33.37 -0.25 -46.91
CA ALA A 19 -31.94 0.08 -46.77
C ALA A 19 -31.39 -0.83 -45.65
N GLY A 20 -30.23 -1.44 -45.70
CA GLY A 20 -29.09 -1.36 -46.59
C GLY A 20 -28.03 -2.24 -45.92
N LEU A 21 -27.44 -3.11 -46.72
CA LEU A 21 -26.52 -4.15 -46.32
C LEU A 21 -25.13 -3.58 -45.97
N ALA A 22 -24.37 -4.40 -45.25
CA ALA A 22 -22.91 -4.45 -45.17
C ALA A 22 -22.24 -3.63 -44.06
N GLY A 23 -21.49 -4.35 -43.23
CA GLY A 23 -20.53 -3.74 -42.32
C GLY A 23 -20.07 -4.68 -41.23
N LEU A 24 -19.04 -5.45 -41.52
CA LEU A 24 -18.14 -6.06 -40.54
C LEU A 24 -17.90 -5.06 -39.38
N SER A 25 -18.27 -5.42 -38.14
CA SER A 25 -17.97 -4.61 -36.95
C SER A 25 -17.34 -5.49 -35.90
N THR A 26 -16.02 -5.35 -35.81
CA THR A 26 -15.18 -5.42 -34.61
C THR A 26 -15.90 -5.82 -33.32
N ILE A 27 -15.54 -6.98 -32.77
CA ILE A 27 -15.81 -7.34 -31.38
C ILE A 27 -14.98 -6.39 -30.52
N ALA A 28 -15.62 -5.39 -29.94
CA ALA A 28 -15.02 -4.54 -28.93
C ALA A 28 -14.88 -5.36 -27.62
N PRO A 29 -13.69 -5.45 -27.01
CA PRO A 29 -13.58 -5.89 -25.63
C PRO A 29 -13.95 -4.71 -24.74
N GLY A 30 -15.07 -4.80 -24.03
CA GLY A 30 -15.53 -3.73 -23.17
C GLY A 30 -16.37 -4.23 -22.01
N LEU A 31 -15.91 -3.90 -20.80
CA LEU A 31 -16.63 -3.88 -19.52
C LEU A 31 -16.67 -5.21 -18.75
N ALA A 32 -15.49 -5.67 -18.31
CA ALA A 32 -15.41 -6.25 -16.98
C ALA A 32 -15.69 -5.11 -15.98
N GLY A 33 -16.83 -5.14 -15.30
CA GLY A 33 -17.18 -4.16 -14.28
C GLY A 33 -16.08 -4.13 -13.20
N ALA A 34 -15.61 -2.94 -12.86
CA ALA A 34 -14.77 -2.74 -11.69
C ALA A 34 -15.54 -3.28 -10.48
N ALA A 35 -14.89 -4.15 -9.69
CA ALA A 35 -15.44 -4.56 -8.40
C ALA A 35 -15.68 -3.28 -7.55
N PRO A 36 -16.82 -3.18 -6.85
CA PRO A 36 -17.09 -2.03 -6.01
C PRO A 36 -15.98 -1.84 -4.97
N GLN A 37 -15.56 -0.60 -4.75
CA GLN A 37 -14.63 -0.23 -3.69
C GLN A 37 -15.26 -0.60 -2.34
N THR A 38 -14.67 -1.55 -1.63
CA THR A 38 -14.75 -1.53 -0.18
C THR A 38 -13.67 -0.54 0.25
N HIS A 39 -14.05 0.66 0.69
CA HIS A 39 -13.12 1.47 1.48
C HIS A 39 -12.57 0.54 2.57
N ASP A 40 -11.25 0.56 2.77
CA ASP A 40 -10.65 -0.17 3.89
C ASP A 40 -11.52 0.11 5.09
N GLN A 41 -12.16 -0.94 5.62
CA GLN A 41 -13.09 -0.82 6.73
C GLN A 41 -12.26 -0.53 7.98
N HIS A 42 -11.74 0.69 8.05
CA HIS A 42 -11.48 1.43 9.26
C HIS A 42 -12.82 1.82 9.89
N THR A 43 -13.82 0.95 9.86
CA THR A 43 -14.99 1.14 10.70
C THR A 43 -14.48 0.96 12.12
N GLU A 44 -14.12 2.09 12.73
CA GLU A 44 -13.71 2.25 14.13
C GLU A 44 -14.65 1.54 15.11
N ALA A 45 -15.85 1.18 14.64
CA ALA A 45 -16.93 0.51 15.34
C ALA A 45 -16.77 -1.01 15.54
N GLU A 46 -16.00 -1.75 14.73
CA GLU A 46 -16.16 -3.22 14.67
C GLU A 46 -15.34 -4.03 15.70
N MET A 47 -14.58 -3.38 16.59
CA MET A 47 -13.85 -4.09 17.66
C MET A 47 -14.07 -3.53 19.08
N ALA A 48 -15.07 -2.65 19.25
CA ALA A 48 -15.36 -2.09 20.58
C ALA A 48 -16.17 -3.04 21.49
N THR A 49 -16.55 -4.23 21.03
CA THR A 49 -17.36 -5.17 21.82
C THR A 49 -16.58 -6.43 22.18
N GLU A 50 -16.37 -6.61 23.49
CA GLU A 50 -15.89 -7.81 24.21
C GLU A 50 -14.39 -8.01 24.47
N ALA A 51 -13.53 -7.02 24.27
CA ALA A 51 -12.23 -7.00 24.96
C ALA A 51 -12.32 -6.04 26.14
N GLY A 52 -12.52 -6.57 27.36
CA GLY A 52 -12.26 -5.78 28.57
C GLY A 52 -10.88 -5.14 28.42
N ALA A 53 -10.78 -3.83 28.63
CA ALA A 53 -9.59 -3.02 28.33
C ALA A 53 -8.32 -3.81 28.66
N LEU A 54 -7.65 -4.32 27.62
CA LEU A 54 -6.44 -5.10 27.81
C LEU A 54 -5.46 -4.23 28.61
N ALA A 55 -4.74 -4.82 29.55
CA ALA A 55 -3.78 -4.08 30.34
C ALA A 55 -2.81 -3.34 29.41
N MET A 56 -2.81 -2.01 29.47
CA MET A 56 -1.87 -1.19 28.70
C MET A 56 -0.52 -1.20 29.41
N MET A 57 0.53 -1.54 28.68
CA MET A 57 1.88 -1.35 29.16
C MET A 57 2.39 0.05 28.83
N THR A 58 3.31 0.56 29.64
CA THR A 58 4.00 1.84 29.37
C THR A 58 5.41 1.58 28.88
N PHE A 59 5.85 2.32 27.86
CA PHE A 59 7.22 2.22 27.33
C PHE A 59 7.73 3.58 26.85
N GLN A 60 9.06 3.69 26.73
CA GLN A 60 9.74 4.86 26.13
C GLN A 60 10.66 4.44 24.98
N LYS A 61 10.86 3.13 24.81
CA LYS A 61 11.77 2.49 23.87
C LYS A 61 11.10 1.24 23.32
N ILE A 62 11.44 0.85 22.09
CA ILE A 62 11.06 -0.42 21.49
C ILE A 62 12.34 -1.22 21.28
N ASP A 63 12.48 -2.35 21.99
CA ASP A 63 13.68 -3.20 21.94
C ASP A 63 14.99 -2.40 22.12
N GLY A 64 14.98 -1.42 23.03
CA GLY A 64 16.11 -0.52 23.29
C GLY A 64 16.24 0.70 22.36
N THR A 65 15.50 0.78 21.24
CA THR A 65 15.47 1.98 20.38
C THR A 65 14.57 3.06 21.00
N PRO A 66 15.08 4.27 21.27
CA PRO A 66 14.29 5.39 21.76
C PRO A 66 13.17 5.80 20.80
N VAL A 67 12.04 6.23 21.38
CA VAL A 67 10.88 6.74 20.65
C VAL A 67 10.55 8.15 21.12
N TYR A 68 10.61 9.12 20.21
CA TYR A 68 10.37 10.53 20.50
C TYR A 68 9.10 11.06 19.82
N TYR A 69 8.71 12.28 20.18
CA TYR A 69 7.57 13.00 19.61
C TYR A 69 8.01 14.36 19.08
N TRP A 70 7.77 14.64 17.79
CA TRP A 70 8.21 15.88 17.14
C TRP A 70 7.09 16.80 16.68
N ARG A 71 5.82 16.38 16.69
CA ARG A 71 4.73 17.14 16.08
C ARG A 71 4.56 18.56 16.65
N SER A 72 4.92 18.78 17.92
CA SER A 72 4.91 20.13 18.53
C SER A 72 6.30 20.78 18.63
N ASN A 73 7.38 20.01 18.53
CA ASN A 73 8.75 20.51 18.70
C ASN A 73 9.74 19.58 17.98
N ARG A 74 10.11 19.95 16.76
CA ARG A 74 10.94 19.12 15.89
C ARG A 74 12.37 19.01 16.43
N GLY A 75 12.91 17.80 16.46
CA GLY A 75 14.23 17.52 17.02
C GLY A 75 14.23 17.29 18.54
N ASN A 76 13.08 17.38 19.20
CA ASN A 76 12.97 17.06 20.62
C ASN A 76 13.30 15.59 20.89
N THR A 77 14.26 15.35 21.80
CA THR A 77 14.71 14.01 22.24
C THR A 77 14.38 13.76 23.72
N THR A 78 13.46 14.54 24.29
CA THR A 78 12.93 14.28 25.63
C THR A 78 12.12 12.99 25.61
N ALA A 79 12.45 12.06 26.52
CA ALA A 79 11.72 10.81 26.66
C ALA A 79 10.25 11.06 27.02
N ARG A 80 9.35 10.27 26.42
CA ARG A 80 7.92 10.32 26.66
C ARG A 80 7.41 8.91 26.98
N ASN A 81 6.45 8.83 27.90
CA ASN A 81 5.71 7.60 28.14
C ASN A 81 4.68 7.39 27.02
N TRP A 82 4.79 6.25 26.37
CA TRP A 82 3.85 5.72 25.39
C TRP A 82 3.10 4.55 25.99
N GLN A 83 1.92 4.25 25.45
CA GLN A 83 1.11 3.13 25.89
C GLN A 83 0.61 2.32 24.70
N CYS A 84 0.52 1.00 24.87
CA CYS A 84 -0.10 0.05 23.95
C CYS A 84 -0.35 -1.28 24.68
N THR A 85 -1.03 -2.22 24.02
CA THR A 85 -1.15 -3.60 24.52
C THR A 85 0.19 -4.35 24.46
N ASP A 86 0.37 -5.36 25.31
CA ASP A 86 1.55 -6.23 25.27
C ASP A 86 1.72 -6.93 23.90
N ALA A 87 0.61 -7.36 23.30
CA ALA A 87 0.61 -8.01 22.00
C ALA A 87 1.12 -7.06 20.90
N PHE A 88 0.68 -5.80 20.91
CA PHE A 88 1.15 -4.80 19.97
C PHE A 88 2.62 -4.45 20.21
N TYR A 89 3.04 -4.31 21.47
CA TYR A 89 4.45 -4.07 21.79
C TYR A 89 5.37 -5.20 21.29
N ASN A 90 4.93 -6.46 21.41
CA ASN A 90 5.68 -7.60 20.87
C ASN A 90 5.82 -7.52 19.33
N ALA A 91 4.78 -7.08 18.63
CA ALA A 91 4.86 -6.83 17.18
C ALA A 91 5.79 -5.66 16.84
N LEU A 92 5.78 -4.58 17.64
CA LEU A 92 6.72 -3.46 17.52
C LEU A 92 8.17 -3.91 17.71
N VAL A 93 8.45 -4.79 18.68
CA VAL A 93 9.77 -5.39 18.91
C VAL A 93 10.20 -6.21 17.69
N ALA A 94 9.32 -7.04 17.14
CA ALA A 94 9.63 -7.81 15.94
C ALA A 94 9.85 -6.90 14.72
N TRP A 95 9.05 -5.84 14.58
CA TRP A 95 9.16 -4.84 13.53
C TRP A 95 10.48 -4.08 13.58
N ILE A 96 10.89 -3.55 14.73
CA ILE A 96 12.13 -2.78 14.82
C ILE A 96 13.36 -3.67 14.57
N ARG A 97 13.30 -4.96 14.93
CA ARG A 97 14.34 -5.94 14.62
C ARG A 97 14.44 -6.23 13.13
N ASP A 98 13.30 -6.41 12.45
CA ASP A 98 13.27 -6.52 10.98
C ASP A 98 13.86 -5.27 10.33
N LEU A 99 13.48 -4.07 10.80
CA LEU A 99 13.98 -2.81 10.26
C LEU A 99 15.50 -2.73 10.38
N ARG A 100 16.05 -2.96 11.58
CA ARG A 100 17.51 -2.97 11.81
C ARG A 100 18.23 -3.95 10.89
N SER A 101 17.70 -5.17 10.73
CA SER A 101 18.30 -6.20 9.90
C SER A 101 18.33 -5.78 8.42
N LEU A 102 17.18 -5.36 7.90
CA LEU A 102 16.99 -5.05 6.48
C LEU A 102 17.62 -3.71 6.07
N SER A 103 17.81 -2.78 7.01
CA SER A 103 18.41 -1.46 6.78
C SER A 103 19.84 -1.34 7.30
N SER A 104 20.52 -2.45 7.61
CA SER A 104 21.81 -2.46 8.33
C SER A 104 22.93 -1.66 7.63
N SER A 105 22.86 -1.49 6.30
CA SER A 105 23.78 -0.64 5.53
C SER A 105 23.74 0.84 5.93
N TYR A 106 22.70 1.28 6.63
CA TYR A 106 22.58 2.64 7.15
C TYR A 106 23.13 2.79 8.58
N GLY A 107 23.64 1.71 9.17
CA GLY A 107 24.04 1.63 10.57
C GLY A 107 22.90 1.18 11.49
N SER A 108 23.13 1.28 12.80
CA SER A 108 22.10 1.03 13.81
C SER A 108 21.00 2.10 13.79
N ILE A 109 19.78 1.76 14.22
CA ILE A 109 18.72 2.75 14.42
C ILE A 109 18.98 3.51 15.72
N SER A 110 19.25 4.81 15.61
CA SER A 110 19.51 5.69 16.75
C SER A 110 18.24 6.03 17.51
N TYR A 111 17.16 6.33 16.80
CA TYR A 111 15.82 6.56 17.35
C TYR A 111 14.76 6.53 16.25
N ILE A 112 13.51 6.41 16.66
CA ILE A 112 12.35 6.71 15.82
C ILE A 112 11.54 7.86 16.42
N VAL A 113 10.66 8.43 15.62
CA VAL A 113 9.68 9.42 16.06
C VAL A 113 8.30 8.92 15.69
N SER A 114 7.34 9.10 16.58
CA SER A 114 5.96 8.70 16.36
C SER A 114 5.00 9.85 16.68
N ALA A 115 3.91 9.96 15.92
CA ALA A 115 2.82 10.88 16.22
C ALA A 115 1.90 10.32 17.32
N GLY A 116 1.85 9.00 17.50
CA GLY A 116 1.01 8.37 18.51
C GLY A 116 1.06 6.85 18.54
N PHE A 117 0.74 6.32 19.72
CA PHE A 117 0.37 4.92 19.95
C PHE A 117 -1.04 4.91 20.55
N TYR A 118 -1.24 4.56 21.82
CA TYR A 118 -2.54 4.71 22.47
C TYR A 118 -2.99 6.18 22.58
N VAL A 119 -4.26 6.42 22.24
CA VAL A 119 -5.01 7.65 22.50
C VAL A 119 -6.42 7.23 22.88
N ASN A 120 -7.00 7.83 23.91
CA ASN A 120 -8.37 7.51 24.37
C ASN A 120 -9.43 8.04 23.38
N LYS A 121 -9.59 7.34 22.26
CA LYS A 121 -10.57 7.58 21.18
C LYS A 121 -11.04 6.23 20.61
N PRO A 122 -12.11 6.15 19.82
CA PRO A 122 -12.46 4.93 19.09
C PRO A 122 -11.35 4.43 18.13
N GLY A 123 -11.47 3.19 17.66
CA GLY A 123 -10.54 2.59 16.70
C GLY A 123 -9.25 2.02 17.31
N GLN A 124 -8.28 1.68 16.45
CA GLN A 124 -7.08 0.91 16.83
C GLN A 124 -6.13 1.67 17.77
N HIS A 125 -6.06 3.00 17.70
CA HIS A 125 -5.36 3.80 18.72
C HIS A 125 -6.03 3.68 20.09
N GLY A 126 -7.36 3.69 20.15
CA GLY A 126 -8.13 3.42 21.37
C GLY A 126 -7.92 2.04 21.95
N ALA A 127 -7.77 1.05 21.08
CA ALA A 127 -7.47 -0.32 21.47
C ALA A 127 -6.00 -0.53 21.87
N GLY A 128 -5.13 0.48 21.70
CA GLY A 128 -3.70 0.35 21.97
C GLY A 128 -2.98 -0.61 21.01
N THR A 129 -3.45 -0.68 19.77
CA THR A 129 -2.99 -1.61 18.72
C THR A 129 -2.60 -0.88 17.43
N ALA A 130 -2.17 0.38 17.53
CA ALA A 130 -1.74 1.20 16.41
C ALA A 130 -0.48 2.03 16.73
N MET A 131 0.24 2.41 15.68
CA MET A 131 1.38 3.33 15.69
C MET A 131 1.32 4.25 14.46
N ASP A 132 1.60 5.53 14.67
CA ASP A 132 1.90 6.48 13.58
C ASP A 132 3.41 6.77 13.55
N LEU A 133 4.12 6.34 12.51
CA LEU A 133 5.57 6.56 12.35
C LEU A 133 5.85 7.86 11.60
N ASP A 134 6.62 8.78 12.21
CA ASP A 134 6.97 10.08 11.64
C ASP A 134 8.39 10.15 11.10
N HIS A 135 9.32 9.39 11.69
CA HIS A 135 10.74 9.45 11.39
C HIS A 135 11.51 8.21 11.84
N VAL A 136 12.55 7.86 11.08
CA VAL A 136 13.61 6.93 11.51
C VAL A 136 14.96 7.59 11.29
N ARG A 137 15.80 7.58 12.33
CA ARG A 137 17.19 8.04 12.28
C ARG A 137 18.13 6.85 12.43
N TRP A 138 19.06 6.70 11.49
CA TRP A 138 20.16 5.75 11.59
C TRP A 138 21.47 6.44 12.00
N SER A 139 22.37 5.68 12.62
CA SER A 139 23.67 6.16 13.10
C SER A 139 24.65 6.50 11.99
N GLY A 140 24.51 5.90 10.80
CA GLY A 140 25.25 6.29 9.61
C GLY A 140 24.81 7.63 8.98
N GLY A 141 24.00 8.42 9.69
CA GLY A 141 23.54 9.75 9.25
C GLY A 141 22.31 9.75 8.33
N ASN A 142 21.88 8.57 7.86
CA ASN A 142 20.69 8.42 7.04
C ASN A 142 19.41 8.66 7.85
N THR A 143 18.38 9.17 7.17
CA THR A 143 17.03 9.38 7.73
C THR A 143 15.96 9.02 6.71
N ILE A 144 14.76 8.77 7.22
CA ILE A 144 13.53 8.83 6.44
C ILE A 144 12.48 9.51 7.32
N SER A 145 11.70 10.42 6.74
CA SER A 145 10.66 11.13 7.47
C SER A 145 9.37 11.15 6.65
N PRO A 146 8.39 10.30 6.97
CA PRO A 146 7.01 10.53 6.59
C PRO A 146 6.55 11.96 6.87
N LEU A 147 6.98 12.56 7.99
CA LEU A 147 6.65 13.95 8.36
C LEU A 147 7.10 15.00 7.32
N ASP A 148 8.17 14.71 6.57
CA ASP A 148 8.64 15.55 5.46
C ASP A 148 8.08 15.12 4.10
N GLN A 149 7.02 14.31 4.11
CA GLN A 149 6.40 13.74 2.92
C GLN A 149 7.42 13.02 2.02
N ALA A 150 8.29 12.19 2.61
CA ALA A 150 9.33 11.48 1.86
C ALA A 150 8.78 10.59 0.72
N HIS A 151 7.52 10.19 0.79
CA HIS A 151 6.79 9.51 -0.28
C HIS A 151 6.71 10.36 -1.57
N ALA A 152 6.55 11.68 -1.43
CA ALA A 152 6.42 12.65 -2.52
C ALA A 152 7.76 13.32 -2.93
N SER A 153 8.89 12.91 -2.35
CA SER A 153 10.19 13.48 -2.68
C SER A 153 10.50 13.39 -4.17
N THR A 154 11.11 14.43 -4.76
CA THR A 154 11.60 14.37 -6.15
C THR A 154 12.77 13.38 -6.30
N ASN A 155 13.47 13.05 -5.21
CA ASN A 155 14.57 12.10 -5.19
C ASN A 155 14.06 10.65 -5.11
N ALA A 156 14.30 9.87 -6.16
CA ALA A 156 13.89 8.47 -6.24
C ALA A 156 14.47 7.59 -5.14
N ALA A 157 15.68 7.86 -4.65
CA ALA A 157 16.29 7.11 -3.55
C ALA A 157 15.54 7.31 -2.24
N ILE A 158 15.03 8.52 -1.98
CA ILE A 158 14.22 8.82 -0.79
C ILE A 158 12.87 8.10 -0.87
N ARG A 159 12.20 8.14 -2.04
CA ARG A 159 10.93 7.43 -2.23
C ARG A 159 11.07 5.91 -2.06
N LYS A 160 12.15 5.32 -2.59
CA LYS A 160 12.45 3.89 -2.39
C LYS A 160 12.74 3.55 -0.94
N ARG A 161 13.45 4.41 -0.21
CA ARG A 161 13.67 4.25 1.24
C ARG A 161 12.37 4.35 2.04
N TYR A 162 11.47 5.26 1.65
CA TYR A 162 10.13 5.36 2.24
C TYR A 162 9.36 4.04 2.07
N LEU A 163 9.24 3.56 0.82
CA LEU A 163 8.56 2.29 0.52
C LEU A 163 9.23 1.08 1.16
N ALA A 164 10.55 1.08 1.33
CA ALA A 164 11.24 0.05 2.10
C ALA A 164 10.84 0.06 3.58
N THR A 165 10.72 1.25 4.18
CA THR A 165 10.31 1.42 5.58
C THR A 165 8.88 0.94 5.78
N GLU A 166 7.98 1.31 4.87
CA GLU A 166 6.59 0.83 4.87
C GLU A 166 6.50 -0.68 4.63
N ALA A 167 7.28 -1.24 3.70
CA ALA A 167 7.33 -2.69 3.48
C ALA A 167 7.72 -3.45 4.75
N VAL A 168 8.61 -2.90 5.59
CA VAL A 168 8.93 -3.49 6.89
C VAL A 168 7.73 -3.42 7.85
N CYS A 169 6.95 -2.33 7.84
CA CYS A 169 5.70 -2.24 8.61
C CYS A 169 4.70 -3.32 8.18
N ARG A 170 4.49 -3.49 6.87
CA ARG A 170 3.60 -4.51 6.27
C ARG A 170 4.05 -5.95 6.48
N ARG A 171 5.18 -6.20 7.16
CA ARG A 171 5.55 -7.55 7.63
C ARG A 171 4.86 -7.92 8.95
N ARG A 172 4.48 -6.94 9.76
CA ARG A 172 4.02 -7.15 11.15
C ARG A 172 2.62 -6.61 11.42
N PHE A 173 2.20 -5.63 10.64
CA PHE A 173 0.92 -4.94 10.78
C PHE A 173 0.07 -5.19 9.55
N ARG A 174 -1.24 -5.30 9.74
CA ARG A 174 -2.16 -5.62 8.64
C ARG A 174 -2.44 -4.38 7.81
N TYR A 175 -3.04 -3.36 8.43
CA TYR A 175 -3.24 -2.10 7.75
C TYR A 175 -2.03 -1.22 7.97
N VAL A 176 -1.52 -0.69 6.87
CA VAL A 176 -0.41 0.26 6.85
C VAL A 176 -0.83 1.39 5.93
N LEU A 177 -1.08 2.58 6.45
CA LEU A 177 -1.57 3.70 5.65
C LEU A 177 -0.42 4.66 5.44
N ASP A 178 -0.07 4.87 4.18
CA ASP A 178 1.10 5.64 3.76
C ASP A 178 0.68 7.00 3.18
N GLY A 179 1.66 7.76 2.70
CA GLY A 179 1.41 9.09 2.19
C GLY A 179 0.61 9.14 0.87
N TRP A 180 0.44 8.02 0.18
CA TRP A 180 -0.45 7.92 -0.97
C TRP A 180 -1.89 7.56 -0.57
N TYR A 181 -2.12 7.11 0.67
CA TYR A 181 -3.43 6.67 1.12
C TYR A 181 -4.45 7.81 1.07
N ASN A 182 -4.26 8.88 1.84
CA ASN A 182 -5.12 10.07 1.79
C ASN A 182 -4.44 11.29 2.43
N ALA A 183 -5.15 12.41 2.48
CA ALA A 183 -4.66 13.65 3.07
C ALA A 183 -4.39 13.57 4.58
N ASP A 184 -4.96 12.63 5.32
CA ASP A 184 -4.70 12.50 6.76
C ASP A 184 -3.38 11.75 7.01
N HIS A 185 -2.97 10.87 6.10
CA HIS A 185 -1.79 10.01 6.24
C HIS A 185 -0.57 10.49 5.43
N HIS A 186 -0.68 11.62 4.74
CA HIS A 186 0.39 12.17 3.90
C HIS A 186 1.71 12.41 4.66
N ASP A 187 1.65 12.59 5.98
CA ASP A 187 2.77 12.96 6.84
C ASP A 187 3.21 11.90 7.88
N HIS A 188 2.63 10.70 7.85
CA HIS A 188 3.04 9.57 8.69
C HIS A 188 2.86 8.23 7.98
N ILE A 189 3.34 7.16 8.59
CA ILE A 189 2.93 5.80 8.23
C ILE A 189 2.14 5.26 9.41
N HIS A 190 0.83 5.11 9.24
CA HIS A 190 -0.01 4.43 10.21
C HIS A 190 0.21 2.92 10.11
N SER A 191 0.13 2.19 11.21
CA SER A 191 0.29 0.73 11.25
C SER A 191 -0.49 0.12 12.41
N ASP A 192 -1.38 -0.83 12.13
CA ASP A 192 -2.26 -1.43 13.14
C ASP A 192 -2.54 -2.94 12.97
N PHE A 193 -3.33 -3.50 13.90
CA PHE A 193 -3.81 -4.89 13.88
C PHE A 193 -5.21 -5.08 13.26
N GLY A 194 -5.87 -4.02 12.81
CA GLY A 194 -7.18 -4.11 12.17
C GLY A 194 -7.11 -5.06 10.97
N GLY A 195 -8.06 -5.98 10.84
CA GLY A 195 -8.17 -6.87 9.67
C GLY A 195 -7.10 -7.97 9.54
N MET A 196 -6.31 -8.26 10.59
CA MET A 196 -5.34 -9.37 10.60
C MET A 196 -5.93 -10.66 10.02
N PRO A 197 -5.14 -11.52 9.34
CA PRO A 197 -3.67 -11.60 9.34
C PRO A 197 -2.97 -10.76 8.26
N VAL A 198 -1.66 -10.55 8.41
CA VAL A 198 -0.80 -9.77 7.50
C VAL A 198 -0.71 -10.44 6.12
N ARG A 199 -1.47 -9.96 5.13
CA ARG A 199 -1.44 -10.41 3.72
C ARG A 199 -1.88 -9.26 2.80
N VAL A 200 -1.55 -9.32 1.52
CA VAL A 200 -1.97 -8.31 0.54
C VAL A 200 -3.36 -8.65 -0.01
N LEU A 201 -4.33 -7.76 0.16
CA LEU A 201 -5.68 -7.94 -0.35
C LEU A 201 -5.95 -7.06 -1.57
N LYS A 202 -6.76 -7.58 -2.50
CA LYS A 202 -7.12 -6.86 -3.74
C LYS A 202 -8.24 -5.85 -3.52
N ASP A 203 -9.03 -6.04 -2.49
CA ASP A 203 -10.12 -5.17 -2.06
C ASP A 203 -9.68 -4.16 -0.98
N SER A 204 -8.39 -4.15 -0.62
CA SER A 204 -7.82 -3.16 0.29
C SER A 204 -7.18 -2.01 -0.48
N GLU A 205 -7.65 -0.79 -0.22
CA GLU A 205 -7.16 0.44 -0.84
C GLU A 205 -5.70 0.69 -0.47
N SER A 206 -5.36 0.56 0.82
CA SER A 206 -4.01 0.64 1.36
C SER A 206 -3.04 -0.32 0.67
N ASP A 207 -3.38 -1.61 0.60
CA ASP A 207 -2.53 -2.62 -0.03
C ASP A 207 -2.33 -2.34 -1.52
N THR A 208 -3.39 -1.90 -2.19
CA THR A 208 -3.37 -1.59 -3.60
C THR A 208 -2.47 -0.38 -3.89
N LYS A 209 -2.60 0.70 -3.12
CA LYS A 209 -1.78 1.91 -3.28
C LYS A 209 -0.30 1.63 -3.04
N PHE A 210 0.04 0.84 -2.03
CA PHE A 210 1.40 0.38 -1.81
C PHE A 210 1.95 -0.39 -3.01
N VAL A 211 1.20 -1.37 -3.54
CA VAL A 211 1.61 -2.15 -4.70
C VAL A 211 1.82 -1.25 -5.93
N GLN A 212 0.89 -0.33 -6.20
CA GLN A 212 1.00 0.63 -7.28
C GLN A 212 2.25 1.53 -7.11
N ALA A 213 2.48 2.05 -5.91
CA ALA A 213 3.63 2.88 -5.58
C ALA A 213 4.95 2.13 -5.71
N VAL A 214 5.04 0.87 -5.24
CA VAL A 214 6.22 0.01 -5.41
C VAL A 214 6.48 -0.26 -6.89
N CYS A 215 5.47 -0.67 -7.65
CA CYS A 215 5.64 -0.95 -9.08
C CYS A 215 6.13 0.30 -9.85
N ASN A 216 5.59 1.47 -9.54
CA ASN A 216 6.04 2.73 -10.15
C ASN A 216 7.48 3.09 -9.77
N ASN A 217 7.82 3.05 -8.49
CA ASN A 217 9.12 3.54 -8.01
C ASN A 217 10.28 2.58 -8.27
N PHE A 218 10.02 1.28 -8.37
CA PHE A 218 11.05 0.27 -8.59
C PHE A 218 11.13 -0.24 -10.03
N ARG A 219 10.02 -0.18 -10.78
CA ARG A 219 9.91 -0.79 -12.11
C ARG A 219 9.40 0.17 -13.19
N GLY A 220 9.03 1.40 -12.85
CA GLY A 220 8.54 2.38 -13.82
C GLY A 220 7.23 1.96 -14.50
N SER A 221 6.36 1.24 -13.80
CA SER A 221 5.15 0.63 -14.41
C SER A 221 4.09 1.62 -14.91
N GLY A 222 4.18 2.91 -14.56
CA GLY A 222 3.27 3.94 -15.08
C GLY A 222 1.82 3.80 -14.62
N LEU A 223 1.60 3.16 -13.47
CA LEU A 223 0.27 3.00 -12.88
C LEU A 223 -0.24 4.31 -12.30
N VAL A 224 -1.55 4.54 -12.38
CA VAL A 224 -2.22 5.49 -11.50
C VAL A 224 -2.21 4.90 -10.08
N ILE A 225 -1.90 5.72 -9.07
CA ILE A 225 -1.97 5.31 -7.66
C ILE A 225 -3.35 5.73 -7.13
N ASP A 226 -4.36 4.93 -7.43
CA ASP A 226 -5.78 5.21 -7.13
C ASP A 226 -6.37 4.24 -6.09
N GLY A 227 -5.64 3.19 -5.71
CA GLY A 227 -6.14 2.17 -4.80
C GLY A 227 -7.13 1.18 -5.43
N ILE A 228 -7.25 1.15 -6.75
CA ILE A 228 -8.12 0.21 -7.48
C ILE A 228 -7.29 -0.97 -8.02
N TRP A 229 -7.57 -2.18 -7.54
CA TRP A 229 -6.90 -3.39 -8.01
C TRP A 229 -7.49 -3.89 -9.35
N GLY A 230 -7.17 -3.17 -10.43
CA GLY A 230 -7.54 -3.55 -11.79
C GLY A 230 -6.54 -4.49 -12.46
N THR A 231 -6.81 -4.82 -13.74
CA THR A 231 -5.94 -5.66 -14.58
C THR A 231 -4.51 -5.12 -14.68
N ASN A 232 -4.33 -3.80 -14.78
CA ASN A 232 -3.00 -3.19 -14.85
C ASN A 232 -2.20 -3.39 -13.55
N THR A 233 -2.84 -3.16 -12.40
CA THR A 233 -2.26 -3.43 -11.08
C THR A 233 -1.91 -4.92 -10.93
N GLN A 234 -2.82 -5.82 -11.32
CA GLN A 234 -2.58 -7.27 -11.27
C GLN A 234 -1.39 -7.69 -12.13
N ASN A 235 -1.27 -7.17 -13.36
CA ASN A 235 -0.15 -7.47 -14.25
C ASN A 235 1.19 -6.96 -13.69
N ALA A 236 1.21 -5.73 -13.17
CA ALA A 236 2.39 -5.15 -12.55
C ALA A 236 2.79 -5.92 -11.28
N PHE A 237 1.82 -6.30 -10.44
CA PHE A 237 2.05 -7.14 -9.26
C PHE A 237 2.65 -8.50 -9.62
N ASN A 238 2.12 -9.18 -10.65
CA ASN A 238 2.68 -10.45 -11.13
C ASN A 238 4.12 -10.27 -11.62
N GLY A 239 4.40 -9.19 -12.36
CA GLY A 239 5.76 -8.86 -12.82
C GLY A 239 6.71 -8.56 -11.66
N LEU A 240 6.26 -7.80 -10.65
CA LEU A 240 7.00 -7.52 -9.42
C LEU A 240 7.33 -8.81 -8.66
N LYS A 241 6.32 -9.65 -8.43
CA LYS A 241 6.46 -10.95 -7.75
C LYS A 241 7.46 -11.86 -8.47
N SER A 242 7.38 -11.93 -9.80
CA SER A 242 8.30 -12.70 -10.65
C SER A 242 9.74 -12.17 -10.55
N ALA A 243 9.92 -10.85 -10.66
CA ALA A 243 11.25 -10.23 -10.59
C ALA A 243 11.91 -10.38 -9.21
N LEU A 244 11.11 -10.44 -8.14
CA LEU A 244 11.58 -10.72 -6.80
C LEU A 244 11.83 -12.23 -6.54
N GLY A 245 11.45 -13.10 -7.47
CA GLY A 245 11.54 -14.55 -7.31
C GLY A 245 10.69 -15.05 -6.13
N VAL A 246 9.50 -14.48 -5.93
CA VAL A 246 8.58 -14.89 -4.87
C VAL A 246 7.71 -16.05 -5.37
N THR A 247 7.81 -17.20 -4.69
CA THR A 247 6.96 -18.38 -4.94
C THR A 247 5.79 -18.42 -3.94
N GLY A 248 4.69 -19.10 -4.30
CA GLY A 248 3.44 -19.10 -3.52
C GLY A 248 2.54 -17.91 -3.80
N ASP A 249 1.44 -17.76 -3.06
CA ASP A 249 0.46 -16.67 -3.25
C ASP A 249 0.43 -15.70 -2.06
N PRO A 250 0.89 -14.44 -2.25
CA PRO A 250 0.85 -13.41 -1.19
C PRO A 250 -0.57 -13.04 -0.74
N HIS A 251 -1.61 -13.31 -1.54
CA HIS A 251 -3.00 -12.97 -1.20
C HIS A 251 -3.61 -13.90 -0.15
N THR A 252 -3.05 -15.11 -0.03
CA THR A 252 -3.58 -16.18 0.83
C THR A 252 -2.58 -16.63 1.89
N SER A 253 -1.32 -16.16 1.84
CA SER A 253 -0.28 -16.57 2.78
C SER A 253 0.53 -15.40 3.34
N SER A 254 0.47 -15.22 4.67
CA SER A 254 1.25 -14.22 5.38
C SER A 254 2.75 -14.41 5.24
N SER A 255 3.24 -15.65 5.25
CA SER A 255 4.67 -15.90 5.10
C SER A 255 5.19 -15.51 3.71
N VAL A 256 4.37 -15.74 2.67
CA VAL A 256 4.70 -15.33 1.30
C VAL A 256 4.69 -13.81 1.19
N TRP A 257 3.68 -13.14 1.74
CA TRP A 257 3.60 -11.67 1.75
C TRP A 257 4.77 -11.03 2.51
N GLN A 258 5.06 -11.51 3.72
CA GLN A 258 6.20 -11.06 4.52
C GLN A 258 7.53 -11.23 3.79
N SER A 259 7.72 -12.35 3.08
CA SER A 259 8.91 -12.60 2.26
C SER A 259 9.02 -11.61 1.10
N MET A 260 7.91 -11.33 0.41
CA MET A 260 7.85 -10.33 -0.66
C MET A 260 8.21 -8.93 -0.13
N CYS A 261 7.60 -8.51 0.99
CA CYS A 261 7.92 -7.25 1.66
C CYS A 261 9.40 -7.16 2.08
N SER A 262 9.99 -8.26 2.57
CA SER A 262 11.42 -8.34 2.87
C SER A 262 12.28 -8.01 1.65
N LYS A 263 11.96 -8.60 0.49
CA LYS A 263 12.72 -8.39 -0.74
C LYS A 263 12.54 -6.97 -1.28
N ILE A 264 11.35 -6.39 -1.18
CA ILE A 264 11.09 -4.97 -1.50
C ILE A 264 11.94 -4.07 -0.59
N ALA A 265 11.93 -4.32 0.72
CA ALA A 265 12.69 -3.55 1.70
C ALA A 265 14.20 -3.60 1.42
N THR A 266 14.75 -4.80 1.16
CA THR A 266 16.17 -4.97 0.78
C THR A 266 16.52 -4.13 -0.44
N LYS A 267 15.67 -4.13 -1.47
CA LYS A 267 15.91 -3.36 -2.70
C LYS A 267 15.82 -1.86 -2.46
N GLY A 268 14.85 -1.41 -1.67
CA GLY A 268 14.66 0.02 -1.39
C GLY A 268 15.76 0.61 -0.50
N PHE A 269 16.18 -0.09 0.56
CA PHE A 269 17.33 0.35 1.36
C PHE A 269 18.65 0.35 0.58
N ALA A 270 18.79 -0.53 -0.41
CA ALA A 270 19.93 -0.53 -1.34
C ALA A 270 19.80 0.47 -2.50
N ASN A 271 18.69 1.22 -2.61
CA ASN A 271 18.37 2.09 -3.75
C ASN A 271 18.46 1.37 -5.11
N GLN A 272 18.00 0.13 -5.19
CA GLN A 272 18.03 -0.68 -6.41
C GLN A 272 16.65 -0.71 -7.07
N ASN A 273 16.62 -0.79 -8.41
CA ASN A 273 15.41 -1.18 -9.13
C ASN A 273 15.16 -2.69 -8.95
N ILE A 274 13.94 -3.12 -9.28
CA ILE A 274 13.51 -4.53 -9.25
C ILE A 274 13.30 -5.01 -10.68
#